data_AF-A0A0T0MKL5-F1
#
_entry.id   AF-A0A0T0MKL5-F1
#
_cell.length_a   1.000
_cell.length_b   1.000
_cell.length_c   1.000
_cell.angle_alpha   90.00
_cell.angle_beta   90.00
_cell.angle_gamma   90.00
#
_symmetry.space_group_name_H-M   'P 1'
#
loop_
_entity.id
_entity.type
_entity.pdbx_description
1 polymer ?
#
loop_
_entity_poly.entity_id
_entity_poly.type
_entity_poly.pdbx_seq_one_letter_code
_entity_poly.pdbx_strand_id
1 'polypeptide(L)'
;MTSHDERKSGQDLQKVIRLITLALAVAAVVKELRTPPEERQWNGVLGFVPYDFRVPTFARVKERMWDPENAHLLNPRVFGVGWTLNVGRLVELVRQRVSA
;
A
#
# COMPACT_ATOMS: atom_id res chain seq x y z
N MET A 1 -16.98 -10.31 30.24
CA MET A 1 -17.05 -11.58 29.48
C MET A 1 -17.34 -11.27 28.00
N THR A 2 -16.44 -10.56 27.33
CA THR A 2 -16.67 -9.95 25.98
C THR A 2 -15.55 -10.22 24.96
N SER A 3 -14.58 -11.10 25.27
CA SER A 3 -13.35 -11.24 24.47
C SER A 3 -13.44 -12.15 23.24
N HIS A 4 -14.54 -12.87 23.04
CA HIS A 4 -14.69 -13.83 21.92
C HIS A 4 -15.31 -13.23 20.66
N ASP A 5 -16.19 -12.23 20.81
CA ASP A 5 -16.92 -11.65 19.67
C ASP A 5 -16.06 -10.67 18.86
N GLU A 6 -15.28 -9.82 19.54
CA GLU A 6 -14.41 -8.82 18.89
C GLU A 6 -13.31 -9.46 18.04
N ARG A 7 -12.76 -10.61 18.47
CA ARG A 7 -11.71 -11.32 17.71
C ARG A 7 -12.24 -11.88 16.40
N LYS A 8 -13.46 -12.43 16.39
CA LYS A 8 -14.10 -12.96 15.17
C LYS A 8 -14.34 -11.83 14.16
N SER A 9 -14.88 -10.71 14.62
CA SER A 9 -15.13 -9.53 13.79
C SER A 9 -13.85 -9.01 13.12
N GLY A 10 -12.76 -8.88 13.87
CA GLY A 10 -11.47 -8.46 13.30
C GLY A 10 -10.91 -9.43 12.26
N GLN A 11 -11.05 -10.73 12.48
CA GLN A 11 -10.63 -11.76 11.52
C GLN A 11 -11.45 -11.73 10.24
N ASP A 12 -12.76 -11.49 10.33
CA ASP A 12 -13.63 -11.44 9.15
C ASP A 12 -13.37 -10.18 8.32
N LEU A 13 -13.14 -9.03 8.95
CA LEU A 13 -12.70 -7.83 8.24
C LEU A 13 -11.36 -8.05 7.53
N GLN A 14 -10.38 -8.66 8.19
CA GLN A 14 -9.08 -8.94 7.58
C GLN A 14 -9.22 -9.89 6.38
N LYS A 15 -10.12 -10.88 6.45
CA LYS A 15 -10.42 -11.77 5.31
C LYS A 15 -11.01 -10.98 4.14
N VAL A 16 -11.98 -10.11 4.40
CA VAL A 16 -12.60 -9.27 3.34
C VAL A 16 -11.55 -8.37 2.69
N ILE A 17 -10.73 -7.67 3.47
CA ILE A 17 -9.64 -6.83 2.95
C ILE A 17 -8.66 -7.66 2.10
N ARG A 18 -8.31 -8.87 2.56
CA ARG A 18 -7.42 -9.77 1.83
C ARG A 18 -8.03 -10.22 0.51
N LEU A 19 -9.32 -10.57 0.49
CA LEU A 19 -10.03 -10.95 -0.73
C LEU A 19 -10.10 -9.79 -1.73
N ILE A 20 -10.42 -8.59 -1.26
CA ILE A 20 -10.43 -7.38 -2.10
C ILE A 20 -9.03 -7.12 -2.67
N THR A 21 -7.98 -7.21 -1.83
CA THR A 21 -6.60 -7.00 -2.28
C THR A 21 -6.19 -8.03 -3.33
N LEU A 22 -6.57 -9.30 -3.13
CA LEU A 22 -6.30 -10.37 -4.09
C LEU A 22 -7.04 -10.12 -5.41
N ALA A 23 -8.32 -9.74 -5.36
CA ALA A 23 -9.11 -9.44 -6.54
C ALA A 23 -8.52 -8.27 -7.33
N LEU A 24 -8.11 -7.20 -6.65
CA LEU A 24 -7.43 -6.06 -7.28
C LEU A 24 -6.08 -6.45 -7.87
N ALA A 25 -5.31 -7.33 -7.20
CA ALA A 25 -4.04 -7.82 -7.74
C ALA A 25 -4.25 -8.63 -9.03
N VAL A 26 -5.22 -9.55 -9.03
CA VAL A 26 -5.60 -10.32 -10.22
C VAL A 26 -6.05 -9.38 -11.34
N ALA A 27 -6.91 -8.40 -11.03
CA ALA A 27 -7.38 -7.42 -12.01
C ALA A 27 -6.23 -6.60 -12.62
N ALA A 28 -5.25 -6.18 -11.81
CA ALA A 28 -4.08 -5.46 -12.28
C ALA A 28 -3.19 -6.33 -13.17
N VAL A 29 -2.94 -7.58 -12.79
CA VAL A 29 -2.18 -8.53 -13.62
C VAL A 29 -2.89 -8.79 -14.95
N VAL A 30 -4.21 -9.03 -14.93
CA VAL A 30 -5.01 -9.23 -16.14
C VAL A 30 -4.97 -8.00 -17.05
N LYS A 31 -5.06 -6.79 -16.48
CA LYS A 31 -4.89 -5.53 -17.23
C LYS A 31 -3.55 -5.50 -17.96
N GLU A 32 -2.44 -5.73 -17.25
CA GLU A 32 -1.09 -5.70 -17.85
C GLU A 32 -0.91 -6.79 -18.92
N LEU A 33 -1.44 -8.00 -18.71
CA LEU A 33 -1.35 -9.08 -19.69
C LEU A 33 -2.17 -8.81 -20.96
N ARG A 34 -3.27 -8.06 -20.86
CA ARG A 34 -4.08 -7.63 -22.00
C ARG A 34 -3.45 -6.46 -22.77
N THR A 35 -2.51 -5.74 -22.16
CA THR A 35 -1.74 -4.69 -22.83
C THR A 35 -0.64 -5.32 -23.71
N PRO A 36 -0.37 -4.77 -24.90
CA PRO A 36 0.76 -5.20 -25.74
C PRO A 36 2.08 -5.20 -24.94
N PRO A 37 2.97 -6.20 -25.11
CA PRO A 37 4.19 -6.33 -24.31
C PRO A 37 5.02 -5.06 -24.19
N GLU A 38 5.15 -4.31 -25.29
CA GLU A 38 5.88 -3.05 -25.43
C GLU A 38 5.25 -1.88 -24.65
N GLU A 39 3.96 -1.95 -24.32
CA GLU A 39 3.22 -0.91 -23.59
C GLU A 39 3.02 -1.25 -22.11
N ARG A 40 3.41 -2.46 -21.67
CA ARG A 40 3.24 -2.89 -20.26
C ARG A 40 4.12 -2.08 -19.34
N GLN A 41 3.53 -1.61 -18.25
CA GLN A 41 4.24 -0.82 -17.24
C GLN A 41 4.43 -1.58 -15.94
N TRP A 42 3.60 -2.59 -15.66
CA TRP A 42 3.56 -3.32 -14.40
C TRP A 42 3.39 -2.41 -13.17
N ASN A 43 2.85 -1.21 -13.36
CA ASN A 43 2.54 -0.26 -12.30
C ASN A 43 1.42 0.67 -12.78
N GLY A 44 0.64 1.22 -11.84
CA GLY A 44 -0.45 2.13 -12.15
C GLY A 44 -1.47 2.27 -11.03
N VAL A 45 -2.69 2.65 -11.38
CA VAL A 45 -3.81 2.81 -10.44
C VAL A 45 -5.05 2.08 -10.97
N LEU A 46 -5.74 1.35 -10.10
CA LEU A 46 -7.07 0.80 -10.33
C LEU A 46 -8.09 1.57 -9.48
N GLY A 47 -8.89 2.41 -10.12
CA GLY A 47 -9.76 3.36 -9.43
C GLY A 47 -8.92 4.38 -8.66
N PHE A 48 -8.81 4.20 -7.34
CA PHE A 48 -7.95 4.98 -6.45
C PHE A 48 -6.83 4.13 -5.82
N VAL A 49 -6.80 2.82 -6.06
CA VAL A 49 -5.84 1.90 -5.44
C VAL A 49 -4.60 1.77 -6.33
N PRO A 50 -3.41 2.21 -5.88
CA PRO A 50 -2.20 2.05 -6.66
C PRO A 50 -1.71 0.60 -6.67
N TYR A 51 -0.98 0.21 -7.71
CA TYR A 51 -0.26 -1.06 -7.77
C TYR A 51 1.13 -0.87 -8.40
N ASP A 52 2.11 -1.66 -7.97
CA ASP A 52 3.45 -1.72 -8.55
C ASP A 52 3.99 -3.14 -8.43
N PHE A 53 4.23 -3.82 -9.55
CA PHE A 53 4.76 -5.18 -9.63
C PHE A 53 6.20 -5.21 -10.17
N ARG A 54 6.86 -4.05 -10.28
CA ARG A 54 8.27 -4.00 -10.64
C ARG A 54 9.12 -4.44 -9.45
N VAL A 55 10.25 -5.08 -9.73
CA VAL A 55 11.18 -5.48 -8.67
C VAL A 55 11.59 -4.23 -7.87
N PRO A 56 11.36 -4.22 -6.54
CA PRO A 56 11.66 -3.06 -5.73
C PRO A 56 13.18 -2.86 -5.62
N THR A 57 13.60 -1.60 -5.55
CA THR A 57 15.00 -1.23 -5.25
C THR A 57 15.10 -0.68 -3.83
N PHE A 58 16.27 -0.85 -3.20
CA PHE A 58 16.52 -0.26 -1.87
C PHE A 58 16.30 1.25 -1.85
N ALA A 59 16.69 1.95 -2.92
CA ALA A 59 16.44 3.37 -3.08
C ALA A 59 14.94 3.70 -3.00
N ARG A 60 14.10 2.94 -3.72
CA ARG A 60 12.64 3.13 -3.74
C ARG A 60 11.98 2.79 -2.41
N VAL A 61 12.49 1.79 -1.69
CA VAL A 61 12.01 1.46 -0.33
C VAL A 61 12.26 2.65 0.60
N LYS A 62 13.49 3.18 0.60
CA LYS A 62 13.86 4.34 1.43
C LYS A 62 13.00 5.55 1.10
N GLU A 63 12.88 5.89 -0.18
CA GLU A 63 12.07 7.02 -0.65
C GLU A 63 10.59 6.90 -0.23
N ARG A 64 10.00 5.71 -0.35
CA ARG A 64 8.56 5.52 -0.07
C ARG A 64 8.24 5.39 1.41
N MET A 65 9.14 4.86 2.22
CA MET A 65 8.88 4.56 3.64
C MET A 65 9.60 5.50 4.61
N TRP A 66 10.64 6.22 4.15
CA TRP A 66 11.46 7.11 4.97
C TRP A 66 11.71 8.44 4.24
N ASP A 67 10.64 9.21 4.08
CA ASP A 67 10.69 10.57 3.53
C ASP A 67 10.01 11.54 4.50
N PRO A 68 10.74 12.10 5.47
CA PRO A 68 10.19 12.98 6.50
C PRO A 68 9.60 14.29 5.96
N GLU A 69 10.10 14.75 4.82
CA GLU A 69 9.70 16.01 4.18
C GLU A 69 8.43 15.86 3.32
N ASN A 70 8.04 14.63 3.01
CA ASN A 70 6.83 14.36 2.25
C ASN A 70 5.57 14.94 2.90
N ALA A 71 4.71 15.56 2.09
CA ALA A 71 3.39 15.99 2.56
C ALA A 71 2.47 14.81 2.92
N HIS A 72 2.64 13.65 2.27
CA HIS A 72 1.75 12.51 2.42
C HIS A 72 2.27 11.48 3.46
N LEU A 73 1.37 11.05 4.35
CA LEU A 73 1.62 9.95 5.28
C LEU A 73 1.52 8.57 4.62
N LEU A 74 0.67 8.44 3.61
CA LEU A 74 0.47 7.21 2.87
C LEU A 74 1.03 7.36 1.47
N ASN A 75 1.97 6.50 1.12
CA ASN A 75 2.59 6.45 -0.19
C ASN A 75 2.12 5.21 -0.95
N PRO A 76 2.14 5.20 -2.29
CA PRO A 76 1.95 3.97 -3.05
C PRO A 76 2.93 2.89 -2.59
N ARG A 77 2.46 1.64 -2.47
CA ARG A 77 3.29 0.53 -1.99
C ARG A 77 4.52 0.34 -2.87
N VAL A 78 5.62 -0.11 -2.26
CA VAL A 78 6.88 -0.38 -2.97
C VAL A 78 6.72 -1.57 -3.93
N PHE A 79 5.93 -2.57 -3.53
CA PHE A 79 5.58 -3.73 -4.34
C PHE A 79 4.20 -4.29 -3.94
N GLY A 80 3.38 -4.64 -4.92
CA GLY A 80 2.03 -5.16 -4.74
C GLY A 80 0.95 -4.09 -4.93
N VAL A 81 -0.19 -4.29 -4.26
CA VAL A 81 -1.39 -3.44 -4.38
C VAL A 81 -1.63 -2.66 -3.09
N GLY A 82 -1.99 -1.39 -3.24
CA GLY A 82 -2.38 -0.48 -2.17
C GLY A 82 -1.26 0.45 -1.72
N TRP A 83 -1.37 0.91 -0.49
CA TRP A 83 -0.48 1.91 0.09
C TRP A 83 0.51 1.29 1.08
N THR A 84 1.54 2.06 1.39
CA THR A 84 2.49 1.85 2.47
C THR A 84 2.54 3.11 3.35
N LEU A 85 2.93 2.94 4.60
CA LEU A 85 3.11 4.04 5.53
C LEU A 85 4.49 4.68 5.34
N ASN A 86 4.52 6.00 5.26
CA ASN A 86 5.74 6.78 5.36
C ASN A 86 6.09 6.98 6.84
N VAL A 87 6.95 6.10 7.36
CA VAL A 87 7.40 6.12 8.75
C VAL A 87 8.22 7.38 9.04
N GLY A 88 9.04 7.83 8.09
CA GLY A 88 9.80 9.08 8.23
C GLY A 88 8.91 10.28 8.52
N ARG A 89 7.81 10.42 7.76
CA ARG A 89 6.82 11.48 7.97
C ARG A 89 6.07 11.33 9.29
N LEU A 90 5.68 10.10 9.66
CA LEU A 90 5.02 9.84 10.94
C LEU A 90 5.89 10.26 12.13
N VAL A 91 7.19 9.93 12.10
CA VAL A 91 8.13 10.32 13.15
C VAL A 91 8.23 11.84 13.29
N GLU A 92 8.29 12.55 12.17
CA GLU A 92 8.37 14.02 12.17
C GLU A 92 7.10 14.68 12.73
N LEU A 93 5.92 14.16 12.37
CA LEU A 93 4.65 14.64 12.97
C LEU A 93 4.61 14.43 14.49
N VAL A 94 5.08 13.27 14.96
CA VAL A 94 5.16 12.99 16.41
C VAL A 94 6.14 13.95 17.09
N ARG A 95 7.31 14.20 16.50
CA ARG A 95 8.29 15.15 17.03
C ARG A 95 7.72 16.57 17.15
N GLN A 96 7.06 17.05 16.11
CA GLN A 96 6.41 18.36 16.10
C GLN A 96 5.35 18.46 17.20
N ARG A 97 4.56 17.40 17.38
CA ARG A 97 3.51 17.35 18.41
C ARG A 97 4.04 17.32 19.84
N VAL A 98 5.21 16.71 20.07
CA VAL A 98 5.87 16.66 21.38
C VAL A 98 6.62 17.94 21.71
N SER A 99 7.11 18.65 20.68
CA SER A 99 7.84 19.91 20.83
C SER A 99 6.92 21.14 20.92
N ALA A 100 5.60 20.94 20.78
CA ALA A 100 4.54 21.95 20.87
C ALA A 100 3.77 21.80 22.18
#